data_AF-A0A367MBR7-F1
#
_entry.id   AF-A0A367MBR7-F1
#
_cell.length_a   1.000
_cell.length_b   1.000
_cell.length_c   1.000
_cell.angle_alpha   90.00
_cell.angle_beta   90.00
_cell.angle_gamma   90.00
#
_symmetry.space_group_name_H-M   'P 1'
#
loop_
_entity.id
_entity.type
_entity.pdbx_description
1 polymer ?
#
loop_
_entity_poly.entity_id
_entity_poly.type
_entity_poly.pdbx_seq_one_letter_code
_entity_poly.pdbx_strand_id
1 'polypeptide(L)'
;ALKERPALRLEVEGVASAAADGPSIGAKRLELEYQNTYYRMLQRRGDKVPSDAKQLEVPENMQAPLLEGIYRTRLKQQPPAEWKELDSDERTAKMREAVIASWAKSQVLLRQIGQARATRIKDYLVEKGQLPDDRIYLIDVSFAEGEDKGNVDTQLHLDSE
;
A
#
# COMPACT_ATOMS: atom_id res chain seq x y z
N ALA A 1 5.27 -27.08 -22.91
CA ALA A 1 5.80 -25.85 -23.53
C ALA A 1 7.11 -25.35 -22.90
N LEU A 2 7.12 -24.59 -21.79
CA LEU A 2 8.35 -24.00 -21.20
C LEU A 2 9.39 -25.04 -20.71
N LYS A 3 8.91 -26.19 -20.20
CA LYS A 3 9.75 -27.35 -19.84
C LYS A 3 10.32 -28.08 -21.05
N GLU A 4 9.65 -28.00 -22.20
CA GLU A 4 10.00 -28.72 -23.44
C GLU A 4 10.87 -27.87 -24.38
N ARG A 5 10.89 -26.55 -24.18
CA ARG A 5 11.64 -25.59 -25.00
C ARG A 5 12.57 -24.78 -24.10
N PRO A 6 13.81 -25.26 -23.83
CA PRO A 6 14.72 -24.65 -22.86
C PRO A 6 15.23 -23.25 -23.26
N ALA A 7 15.17 -22.88 -24.55
CA ALA A 7 15.57 -21.55 -25.02
C ALA A 7 14.58 -20.42 -24.65
N LEU A 8 13.33 -20.76 -24.31
CA LEU A 8 12.32 -19.73 -24.00
C LEU A 8 12.62 -19.01 -22.69
N ARG A 9 12.34 -17.72 -22.61
CA ARG A 9 12.36 -16.95 -21.37
C ARG A 9 10.96 -16.51 -21.03
N LEU A 10 10.71 -16.33 -19.74
CA LEU A 10 9.45 -15.81 -19.23
C LEU A 10 9.70 -14.47 -18.57
N GLU A 11 9.02 -13.44 -19.05
CA GLU A 11 9.00 -12.14 -18.43
C GLU A 11 7.71 -11.96 -17.64
N VAL A 12 7.84 -11.49 -16.41
CA VAL A 12 6.72 -11.26 -15.48
C VAL A 12 6.57 -9.77 -15.26
N GLU A 13 5.40 -9.26 -15.63
CA GLU A 13 5.06 -7.85 -15.48
C GLU A 13 4.13 -7.65 -14.28
N GLY A 14 4.60 -6.93 -13.26
CA GLY A 14 3.73 -6.57 -12.15
C GLY A 14 2.70 -5.53 -12.58
N VAL A 15 1.44 -5.67 -12.14
CA VAL A 15 0.40 -4.65 -12.40
C VAL A 15 -0.17 -4.12 -11.08
N ALA A 16 -0.35 -2.81 -11.02
CA ALA A 16 -0.99 -2.12 -9.89
C ALA A 16 -2.12 -1.20 -10.37
N SER A 17 -3.19 -1.08 -9.58
CA SER A 17 -4.33 -0.21 -9.86
C SER A 17 -4.55 0.75 -8.71
N ALA A 18 -4.62 2.05 -9.00
CA ALA A 18 -4.93 3.04 -7.97
C ALA A 18 -6.33 2.83 -7.36
N ALA A 19 -7.29 2.35 -8.17
CA ALA A 19 -8.66 2.12 -7.71
C ALA A 19 -8.75 0.90 -6.79
N ALA A 20 -8.13 -0.22 -7.17
CA ALA A 20 -8.17 -1.45 -6.37
C ALA A 20 -7.17 -1.43 -5.20
N ASP A 21 -5.95 -0.94 -5.41
CA ASP A 21 -4.87 -1.03 -4.41
C ASP A 21 -4.79 0.21 -3.50
N GLY A 22 -5.17 1.37 -4.04
CA GLY A 22 -5.02 2.65 -3.37
C GLY A 22 -5.68 2.73 -1.99
N PRO A 23 -6.96 2.31 -1.82
CA PRO A 23 -7.63 2.33 -0.53
C PRO A 23 -6.90 1.51 0.54
N SER A 24 -6.50 0.27 0.23
CA SER A 24 -5.80 -0.60 1.17
C SER A 24 -4.39 -0.10 1.49
N ILE A 25 -3.66 0.43 0.49
CA ILE A 25 -2.36 1.08 0.70
C ILE A 25 -2.50 2.26 1.66
N GLY A 26 -3.46 3.14 1.40
CA GLY A 26 -3.70 4.32 2.21
C GLY A 26 -4.14 3.96 3.63
N ALA A 27 -4.99 2.96 3.79
CA ALA A 27 -5.40 2.46 5.10
C ALA A 27 -4.22 1.92 5.91
N LYS A 28 -3.33 1.14 5.29
CA LYS A 28 -2.13 0.62 5.96
C LYS A 28 -1.14 1.74 6.32
N ARG A 29 -1.01 2.75 5.47
CA ARG A 29 -0.20 3.94 5.76
C ARG A 29 -0.77 4.74 6.93
N LEU A 30 -2.08 4.91 6.99
CA LEU A 30 -2.73 5.57 8.11
C LEU A 30 -2.48 4.84 9.44
N GLU A 31 -2.58 3.51 9.46
CA GLU A 31 -2.27 2.70 10.64
C GLU A 31 -0.84 2.93 11.14
N LEU A 32 0.14 2.92 10.23
CA LEU A 32 1.53 3.20 10.57
C LEU A 32 1.72 4.64 11.08
N GLU A 33 1.00 5.62 10.53
CA GLU A 33 1.05 7.00 11.01
C GLU A 33 0.44 7.16 12.40
N TYR A 34 -0.65 6.43 12.71
CA TYR A 34 -1.17 6.37 14.08
C TYR A 34 -0.12 5.86 15.04
N GLN A 35 0.50 4.71 14.71
CA GLN A 35 1.55 4.11 15.53
C GLN A 35 2.73 5.06 15.73
N ASN A 36 3.23 5.68 14.67
CA ASN A 36 4.35 6.63 14.74
C ASN A 36 4.00 7.88 15.54
N THR A 37 2.81 8.43 15.34
CA THR A 37 2.39 9.66 16.03
C THR A 37 2.17 9.38 17.52
N TYR A 38 1.52 8.26 17.85
CA TYR A 38 1.31 7.81 19.21
C TYR A 38 2.65 7.51 19.91
N TYR A 39 3.56 6.81 19.23
CA TYR A 39 4.92 6.53 19.71
C TYR A 39 5.64 7.82 20.11
N ARG A 40 5.68 8.82 19.23
CA ARG A 40 6.33 10.12 19.51
C ARG A 40 5.65 10.87 20.65
N MET A 41 4.33 10.76 20.77
CA MET A 41 3.59 11.37 21.88
C MET A 41 3.99 10.75 23.22
N LEU A 42 4.03 9.43 23.31
CA LEU A 42 4.46 8.70 24.51
C LEU A 42 5.91 9.01 24.88
N GLN A 43 6.82 9.04 23.89
CA GLN A 43 8.22 9.43 24.12
C GLN A 43 8.35 10.84 24.71
N ARG A 44 7.59 11.81 24.19
CA ARG A 44 7.60 13.19 24.69
C ARG A 44 7.05 13.30 26.11
N ARG A 45 6.12 12.43 26.50
CA ARG A 45 5.59 12.34 27.87
C ARG A 45 6.54 11.61 28.83
N GLY A 46 7.57 10.94 28.31
CA GLY A 46 8.51 10.14 29.10
C GLY A 46 7.98 8.74 29.44
N ASP A 47 6.95 8.27 28.74
CA ASP A 47 6.43 6.92 28.95
C ASP A 47 7.37 5.86 28.37
N LYS A 48 7.24 4.63 28.89
CA LYS A 48 7.89 3.47 28.30
C LYS A 48 7.26 3.17 26.94
N VAL A 49 8.11 3.08 25.92
CA VAL A 49 7.73 2.71 24.55
C VAL A 49 8.58 1.53 24.09
N PRO A 50 8.08 0.70 23.16
CA PRO A 50 8.87 -0.38 22.55
C PRO A 50 10.05 0.16 21.71
N SER A 51 10.87 -0.75 21.19
CA SER A 51 11.97 -0.41 20.29
C SER A 51 11.50 0.04 18.89
N ASP A 52 10.31 -0.37 18.47
CA ASP A 52 9.70 0.01 17.19
C ASP A 52 8.25 0.46 17.39
N ALA A 53 7.88 1.59 16.78
CA ALA A 53 6.51 2.12 16.79
C ALA A 53 5.49 1.10 16.26
N LYS A 54 5.86 0.23 15.31
CA LYS A 54 4.96 -0.79 14.75
C LYS A 54 4.46 -1.82 15.77
N GLN A 55 5.13 -1.93 16.91
CA GLN A 55 4.75 -2.82 18.00
C GLN A 55 3.72 -2.17 18.94
N LEU A 56 3.42 -0.88 18.77
CA LEU A 56 2.39 -0.21 19.54
C LEU A 56 1.00 -0.53 18.99
N GLU A 57 0.11 -0.86 19.91
CA GLU A 57 -1.32 -0.78 19.70
C GLU A 57 -1.79 0.63 20.07
N VAL A 58 -2.52 1.28 19.16
CA VAL A 58 -3.02 2.64 19.35
C VAL A 58 -4.43 2.54 19.93
N PRO A 59 -4.66 3.04 21.16
CA PRO A 59 -5.99 3.02 21.76
C PRO A 59 -7.04 3.70 20.87
N GLU A 60 -8.25 3.15 20.81
CA GLU A 60 -9.33 3.68 19.96
C GLU A 60 -9.68 5.14 20.29
N ASN A 61 -9.73 5.48 21.58
CA ASN A 61 -9.96 6.85 22.06
C ASN A 61 -8.84 7.84 21.66
N MET A 62 -7.67 7.34 21.26
CA MET A 62 -6.57 8.15 20.75
C MET A 62 -6.60 8.32 19.23
N GLN A 63 -7.37 7.52 18.48
CA GLN A 63 -7.36 7.60 17.02
C GLN A 63 -7.87 8.95 16.51
N ALA A 64 -9.02 9.43 16.99
CA ALA A 64 -9.58 10.71 16.56
C ALA A 64 -8.63 11.91 16.79
N PRO A 65 -8.06 12.14 18.00
CA PRO A 65 -7.14 13.26 18.20
C PRO A 65 -5.84 13.13 17.41
N LEU A 66 -5.32 11.91 17.23
CA LEU A 66 -4.14 11.67 16.39
C LEU A 66 -4.43 11.95 14.92
N LEU A 67 -5.62 11.56 14.43
CA LEU A 67 -6.03 11.72 13.04
C LEU A 67 -6.02 13.19 12.63
N GLU A 68 -6.50 14.10 13.49
CA GLU A 68 -6.50 15.53 13.19
C GLU A 68 -5.05 16.07 13.04
N GLY A 69 -4.13 15.61 13.90
CA GLY A 69 -2.70 15.91 13.78
C GLY A 69 -2.08 15.37 12.49
N ILE A 70 -2.40 14.11 12.14
CA ILE A 70 -1.95 13.44 10.92
C ILE A 70 -2.50 14.17 9.69
N TYR A 71 -3.78 14.51 9.67
CA TYR A 71 -4.44 15.26 8.59
C TYR A 71 -3.69 16.55 8.30
N ARG A 72 -3.46 17.38 9.33
CA ARG A 72 -2.76 18.66 9.18
C ARG A 72 -1.34 18.51 8.67
N THR A 73 -0.62 17.53 9.19
CA THR A 73 0.77 17.28 8.81
C THR A 73 0.87 16.75 7.37
N ARG A 74 -0.01 15.82 7.00
CA ARG A 74 0.00 15.13 5.72
C ARG A 74 -0.52 16.00 4.58
N LEU A 75 -1.68 16.62 4.78
CA LEU A 75 -2.36 17.43 3.76
C LEU A 75 -1.92 18.89 3.79
N LYS A 76 -1.14 19.31 4.80
CA LYS A 76 -0.66 20.69 4.99
C LYS A 76 -1.78 21.72 5.02
N GLN A 77 -2.95 21.32 5.50
CA GLN A 77 -4.14 22.16 5.59
C GLN A 77 -4.94 21.83 6.85
N GLN A 78 -5.75 22.78 7.29
CA GLN A 78 -6.72 22.53 8.36
C GLN A 78 -7.91 21.75 7.81
N PRO A 79 -8.59 20.93 8.64
CA PRO A 79 -9.91 20.43 8.30
C PRO A 79 -10.83 21.61 7.91
N PRO A 80 -11.64 21.48 6.84
CA PRO A 80 -12.59 22.51 6.42
C PRO A 80 -13.45 23.02 7.58
N ALA A 81 -13.73 24.33 7.57
CA ALA A 81 -14.46 24.97 8.67
C ALA A 81 -15.88 24.42 8.80
N GLU A 82 -16.50 24.06 7.67
CA GLU A 82 -17.84 23.49 7.58
C GLU A 82 -17.92 22.13 8.30
N TRP A 83 -16.79 21.41 8.43
CA TRP A 83 -16.78 20.13 9.14
C TRP A 83 -16.98 20.25 10.65
N LYS A 84 -16.90 21.47 11.20
CA LYS A 84 -17.22 21.71 12.61
C LYS A 84 -18.71 21.56 12.92
N GLU A 85 -19.56 21.67 11.90
CA GLU A 85 -21.02 21.51 12.02
C GLU A 85 -21.45 20.05 11.88
N LEU A 86 -20.56 19.19 11.38
CA LEU A 86 -20.79 17.75 11.28
C LEU A 86 -20.71 17.08 12.64
N ASP A 87 -21.35 15.91 12.76
CA ASP A 87 -21.13 15.05 13.91
C ASP A 87 -19.67 14.54 13.95
N SER A 88 -19.24 14.12 15.14
CA SER A 88 -17.86 13.71 15.39
C SER A 88 -17.43 12.51 14.52
N ASP A 89 -18.35 11.58 14.25
CA ASP A 89 -18.05 10.35 13.52
C ASP A 89 -17.95 10.64 12.02
N GLU A 90 -18.88 11.43 11.47
CA GLU A 90 -18.82 11.89 10.09
C GLU A 90 -17.57 12.73 9.83
N ARG A 91 -17.25 13.67 10.72
CA ARG A 91 -16.01 14.47 10.62
C ARG A 91 -14.77 13.57 10.63
N THR A 92 -14.72 12.57 11.50
CA THR A 92 -13.61 11.61 11.60
C THR A 92 -13.52 10.76 10.34
N ALA A 93 -14.64 10.28 9.80
CA ALA A 93 -14.70 9.51 8.57
C ALA A 93 -14.17 10.30 7.37
N LYS A 94 -14.61 11.57 7.20
CA LYS A 94 -14.11 12.44 6.12
C LYS A 94 -12.60 12.74 6.24
N MET A 95 -12.10 13.00 7.45
CA MET A 95 -10.65 13.17 7.67
C MET A 95 -9.87 11.91 7.31
N ARG A 96 -10.37 10.75 7.74
CA ARG A 96 -9.76 9.44 7.46
C ARG A 96 -9.69 9.17 5.96
N GLU A 97 -10.80 9.37 5.26
CA GLU A 97 -10.90 9.17 3.82
C GLU A 97 -9.93 10.10 3.07
N ALA A 98 -9.90 11.39 3.41
CA ALA A 98 -9.01 12.35 2.77
C ALA A 98 -7.53 11.98 2.96
N VAL A 99 -7.16 11.51 4.15
CA VAL A 99 -5.80 11.08 4.46
C VAL A 99 -5.44 9.80 3.68
N ILE A 100 -6.34 8.80 3.64
CA ILE A 100 -6.17 7.57 2.84
C ILE A 100 -6.01 7.91 1.35
N ALA A 101 -6.89 8.75 0.81
CA ALA A 101 -6.87 9.18 -0.59
C ALA A 101 -5.55 9.88 -0.97
N SER A 102 -4.93 10.60 -0.02
CA SER A 102 -3.63 11.27 -0.22
C SER A 102 -2.46 10.30 -0.49
N TRP A 103 -2.60 9.02 -0.13
CA TRP A 103 -1.63 7.97 -0.43
C TRP A 103 -2.08 7.05 -1.55
N ALA A 104 -3.40 6.87 -1.72
CA ALA A 104 -3.97 5.97 -2.72
C ALA A 104 -3.47 6.24 -4.14
N LYS A 105 -3.17 7.51 -4.46
CA LYS A 105 -2.68 7.95 -5.78
C LYS A 105 -1.15 8.00 -5.90
N SER A 106 -0.42 7.51 -4.89
CA SER A 106 1.05 7.54 -4.90
C SER A 106 1.61 6.51 -5.88
N GLN A 107 2.11 6.97 -7.03
CA GLN A 107 2.74 6.10 -8.04
C GLN A 107 3.90 5.29 -7.47
N VAL A 108 4.67 5.86 -6.53
CA VAL A 108 5.76 5.13 -5.87
C VAL A 108 5.22 3.94 -5.08
N LEU A 109 4.13 4.11 -4.33
CA LEU A 109 3.53 3.02 -3.55
C LEU A 109 2.88 1.98 -4.45
N LEU A 110 2.20 2.42 -5.52
CA LEU A 110 1.60 1.51 -6.50
C LEU A 110 2.66 0.68 -7.23
N ARG A 111 3.79 1.30 -7.63
CA ARG A 111 4.92 0.57 -8.23
C ARG A 111 5.47 -0.49 -7.27
N GLN A 112 5.62 -0.17 -5.99
CA GLN A 112 6.05 -1.15 -4.98
C GLN A 112 5.10 -2.36 -4.89
N ILE A 113 3.78 -2.14 -4.99
CA ILE A 113 2.81 -3.22 -5.02
C ILE A 113 2.95 -4.08 -6.29
N GLY A 114 3.08 -3.45 -7.45
CA GLY A 114 3.30 -4.18 -8.70
C GLY A 114 4.57 -5.04 -8.66
N GLN A 115 5.69 -4.48 -8.18
CA GLN A 115 6.95 -5.20 -8.04
C GLN A 115 6.82 -6.39 -7.06
N ALA A 116 6.15 -6.19 -5.93
CA ALA A 116 5.92 -7.24 -4.95
C ALA A 116 5.04 -8.37 -5.52
N ARG A 117 4.05 -8.04 -6.37
CA ARG A 117 3.26 -9.04 -7.10
C ARG A 117 4.09 -9.82 -8.10
N ALA A 118 4.87 -9.15 -8.94
CA ALA A 118 5.73 -9.79 -9.93
C ALA A 118 6.72 -10.76 -9.26
N THR A 119 7.30 -10.33 -8.13
CA THR A 119 8.19 -11.17 -7.31
C THR A 119 7.47 -12.41 -6.80
N ARG A 120 6.27 -12.26 -6.20
CA ARG A 120 5.48 -13.41 -5.72
C ARG A 120 5.09 -14.38 -6.83
N ILE A 121 4.81 -13.87 -8.03
CA ILE A 121 4.51 -14.71 -9.20
C ILE A 121 5.76 -15.49 -9.60
N LYS A 122 6.93 -14.83 -9.69
CA LYS A 122 8.21 -15.51 -9.94
C LYS A 122 8.48 -16.59 -8.89
N ASP A 123 8.36 -16.28 -7.60
CA ASP A 123 8.56 -17.23 -6.51
C ASP A 123 7.64 -18.47 -6.69
N TYR A 124 6.35 -18.24 -6.97
CA TYR A 124 5.41 -19.32 -7.23
C TYR A 124 5.79 -20.18 -8.44
N LEU A 125 6.24 -19.56 -9.53
CA LEU A 125 6.66 -20.26 -10.75
C LEU A 125 7.93 -21.09 -10.53
N VAL A 126 8.86 -20.63 -9.70
CA VAL A 126 10.04 -21.39 -9.30
C VAL A 126 9.65 -22.56 -8.39
N GLU A 127 8.94 -22.27 -7.30
CA GLU A 127 8.63 -23.26 -6.26
C GLU A 127 7.63 -24.33 -6.71
N LYS A 128 6.56 -23.92 -7.41
CA LYS A 128 5.45 -24.80 -7.83
C LYS A 128 5.54 -25.17 -9.30
N GLY A 129 5.91 -24.21 -10.15
CA GLY A 129 6.10 -24.47 -11.58
C GLY A 129 7.37 -25.28 -11.89
N GLN A 130 8.33 -25.32 -10.94
CA GLN A 130 9.66 -25.92 -11.13
C GLN A 130 10.37 -25.33 -12.36
N LEU A 131 10.15 -24.03 -12.61
CA LEU A 131 10.85 -23.29 -13.63
C LEU A 131 12.19 -22.80 -13.05
N PRO A 132 13.29 -22.89 -13.81
CA PRO A 132 14.57 -22.31 -13.40
C PRO A 132 14.45 -20.80 -13.16
N ASP A 133 15.01 -20.33 -12.03
CA ASP A 133 14.95 -18.92 -11.62
C ASP A 133 15.57 -17.96 -12.65
N ASP A 134 16.66 -18.40 -13.28
CA ASP A 134 17.44 -17.70 -14.30
C ASP A 134 16.70 -17.55 -15.65
N ARG A 135 15.53 -18.19 -15.79
CA ARG A 135 14.65 -18.05 -16.95
C ARG A 135 13.47 -17.14 -16.72
N ILE A 136 13.30 -16.63 -15.50
CA ILE A 136 12.18 -15.75 -15.13
C ILE A 136 12.72 -14.35 -14.82
N TYR A 137 12.37 -13.41 -15.68
CA TYR A 137 12.80 -12.01 -15.60
C TYR A 137 11.63 -11.15 -15.13
N LEU A 138 11.92 -10.21 -14.22
CA LEU A 138 10.93 -9.22 -13.79
C LEU A 138 11.14 -7.96 -14.62
N ILE A 139 10.08 -7.48 -15.28
CA ILE A 139 10.11 -6.22 -16.02
C ILE A 139 9.44 -5.09 -15.22
N ASP A 140 9.45 -3.86 -15.75
CA ASP A 140 8.84 -2.72 -15.05
C ASP A 140 7.33 -2.92 -14.85
N VAL A 141 6.78 -2.20 -13.87
CA VAL A 141 5.37 -2.32 -13.50
C VAL A 141 4.48 -1.48 -14.40
N SER A 142 3.38 -2.09 -14.83
CA SER A 142 2.29 -1.37 -15.47
C SER A 142 1.23 -0.90 -14.48
N PHE A 143 0.56 0.20 -14.83
CA PHE A 143 -0.59 0.71 -14.08
C PHE A 143 -1.87 0.44 -14.85
N ALA A 144 -2.79 -0.32 -14.27
CA ALA A 144 -4.09 -0.56 -14.87
C ALA A 144 -4.97 0.69 -14.74
N GLU A 145 -5.60 1.09 -15.84
CA GLU A 145 -6.63 2.13 -15.87
C GLU A 145 -8.03 1.48 -15.76
N GLY A 146 -8.81 1.86 -14.75
CA GLY A 146 -10.22 1.45 -14.63
C GLY A 146 -10.65 0.95 -13.24
N GLU A 147 -11.97 0.96 -13.01
CA GLU A 147 -12.64 0.30 -11.89
C GLU A 147 -12.64 -1.20 -12.12
N ASP A 148 -11.51 -1.86 -11.91
CA ASP A 148 -11.53 -3.31 -11.89
C ASP A 148 -11.98 -3.81 -10.51
N LYS A 149 -12.87 -4.80 -10.50
CA LYS A 149 -13.67 -5.27 -9.35
C LYS A 149 -12.84 -6.07 -8.36
N GLY A 150 -11.75 -5.48 -7.85
CA GLY A 150 -10.82 -6.07 -6.89
C GLY A 150 -9.76 -6.99 -7.49
N ASN A 151 -9.79 -7.27 -8.79
CA ASN A 151 -8.76 -8.06 -9.48
C ASN A 151 -7.85 -7.14 -10.30
N VAL A 152 -6.57 -7.50 -10.40
CA VAL A 152 -5.59 -6.80 -11.22
C VAL A 152 -4.85 -7.86 -12.04
N ASP A 153 -5.17 -7.93 -13.33
CA ASP A 153 -4.59 -8.90 -14.25
C ASP A 153 -3.11 -8.62 -14.48
N THR A 154 -2.29 -9.67 -14.47
CA THR A 154 -0.84 -9.63 -14.71
C THR A 154 -0.54 -10.30 -16.04
N GLN A 155 0.20 -9.61 -16.92
CA GLN A 155 0.66 -10.20 -18.17
C GLN A 155 1.97 -10.98 -17.97
N LEU A 156 2.05 -12.13 -18.66
CA LEU A 156 3.23 -12.96 -18.74
C LEU A 156 3.67 -13.02 -20.19
N HIS A 157 4.90 -12.57 -20.48
CA HIS A 157 5.42 -12.53 -21.84
C HIS A 157 6.36 -13.73 -22.04
N LEU A 158 6.22 -14.38 -23.20
CA LEU A 158 7.07 -15.49 -23.62
C LEU A 158 7.98 -14.99 -24.72
N ASP A 159 9.28 -14.95 -24.44
CA ASP A 159 10.28 -14.53 -25.41
C ASP A 159 11.14 -15.72 -25.87
N SER A 160 11.60 -15.64 -27.12
CA SER A 160 12.50 -16.60 -27.75
C SER A 160 13.61 -15.84 -28.47
N GLU A 161 14.82 -15.87 -27.92
CA GLU A 161 16.05 -15.55 -28.68
C GLU A 161 16.44 -16.72 -29.60
#